data_AF-A0A5C5W982-F1
#
_entry.id   AF-A0A5C5W982-F1
#
_cell.length_a   1.000
_cell.length_b   1.000
_cell.length_c   1.000
_cell.angle_alpha   90.00
_cell.angle_beta   90.00
_cell.angle_gamma   90.00
#
_symmetry.space_group_name_H-M   'P 1'
#
loop_
_entity.id
_entity.type
_entity.pdbx_description
1 polymer ?
#
loop_
_entity_poly.entity_id
_entity_poly.type
_entity_poly.pdbx_seq_one_letter_code
_entity_poly.pdbx_strand_id
1 'polypeptide(L)'
;MDSVWPTIPAVVWIVTHLCGVVAAWLSRLPLSSRAAAFARGGLAGSFVGVACFALFNPQTETLGWVGSAATLGVMTIAAVWDTARGDAAEEDLTLSRLIAVHELSLASRQAR
;
A
#
# COMPACT_ATOMS: atom_id res chain seq x y z
N MET A 1 6.20 6.44 -42.14
CA MET A 1 6.93 6.28 -40.86
C MET A 1 5.92 6.59 -39.78
N ASP A 2 5.18 5.55 -39.40
CA ASP A 2 4.07 5.69 -38.48
C ASP A 2 4.66 6.00 -37.10
N SER A 3 4.26 7.15 -36.55
CA SER A 3 4.85 7.72 -35.36
C SER A 3 4.80 6.71 -34.22
N VAL A 4 5.97 6.30 -33.71
CA VAL A 4 6.15 5.51 -32.47
C VAL A 4 5.80 6.33 -31.22
N TRP A 5 5.51 7.62 -31.40
CA TRP A 5 5.29 8.61 -30.34
C TRP A 5 3.98 8.48 -29.52
N PRO A 6 2.82 8.05 -30.04
CA PRO A 6 1.61 7.91 -29.22
C PRO A 6 1.61 6.65 -28.34
N THR A 7 2.47 5.66 -28.59
CA THR A 7 2.51 4.41 -27.82
C THR A 7 3.36 4.48 -26.54
N ILE A 8 4.39 5.32 -26.49
CA ILE A 8 5.26 5.44 -25.30
C ILE A 8 4.46 5.90 -24.05
N PRO A 9 3.61 6.95 -24.11
CA PRO A 9 2.81 7.35 -22.96
C PRO A 9 1.83 6.26 -22.51
N ALA A 10 1.22 5.53 -23.44
CA ALA A 10 0.30 4.45 -23.15
C ALA A 10 0.99 3.25 -22.49
N VAL A 11 2.16 2.84 -22.98
CA VAL A 11 2.95 1.74 -22.40
C VAL A 11 3.38 2.09 -20.98
N VAL A 12 3.90 3.31 -20.77
CA VAL A 12 4.26 3.80 -19.43
C VAL A 12 3.04 3.79 -18.50
N TRP A 13 1.91 4.33 -18.97
CA TRP A 13 0.67 4.35 -18.20
C TRP A 13 0.26 2.94 -17.75
N ILE A 14 0.24 1.98 -18.68
CA ILE A 14 -0.11 0.58 -18.40
C ILE A 14 0.85 0.00 -17.35
N VAL A 15 2.16 0.16 -17.54
CA VAL A 15 3.18 -0.38 -16.63
C VAL A 15 3.03 0.20 -15.23
N THR A 16 2.89 1.52 -15.10
CA THR A 16 2.74 2.17 -13.78
C THR A 16 1.49 1.70 -13.03
N HIS A 17 0.38 1.49 -13.75
CA HIS A 17 -0.87 0.98 -13.17
C HIS A 17 -0.77 -0.50 -12.80
N LEU A 18 -0.19 -1.35 -13.65
CA LEU A 18 0.04 -2.75 -13.33
C LEU A 18 0.93 -2.90 -12.09
N CYS A 19 2.01 -2.11 -12.00
CA CYS A 19 2.84 -2.06 -10.79
C CYS A 19 2.03 -1.63 -9.57
N GLY A 20 1.17 -0.61 -9.69
CA GLY A 20 0.31 -0.16 -8.61
C GLY A 20 -0.69 -1.22 -8.15
N VAL A 21 -1.34 -1.92 -9.08
CA VAL A 21 -2.29 -3.00 -8.78
C VAL A 21 -1.59 -4.18 -8.10
N VAL A 22 -0.42 -4.59 -8.61
CA VAL A 22 0.36 -5.67 -7.99
C VAL A 22 0.81 -5.28 -6.59
N ALA A 23 1.30 -4.05 -6.40
CA ALA A 23 1.69 -3.53 -5.10
C ALA A 23 0.51 -3.49 -4.11
N ALA A 24 -0.66 -3.04 -4.55
CA ALA A 24 -1.87 -3.00 -3.73
C ALA A 24 -2.41 -4.40 -3.40
N TRP A 25 -2.25 -5.36 -4.30
CA TRP A 25 -2.61 -6.75 -4.04
C TRP A 25 -1.65 -7.40 -3.04
N LEU A 26 -0.34 -7.19 -3.22
CA LEU A 26 0.69 -7.67 -2.29
C LEU A 26 0.50 -7.09 -0.89
N SER A 27 0.11 -5.82 -0.75
CA SER A 27 -0.13 -5.21 0.57
C SER A 27 -1.31 -5.81 1.34
N ARG A 28 -2.16 -6.62 0.69
CA ARG A 28 -3.27 -7.34 1.34
C ARG A 28 -2.91 -8.74 1.80
N LEU A 29 -1.77 -9.27 1.38
CA LEU A 29 -1.31 -10.59 1.79
C LEU A 29 -0.59 -10.48 3.15
N PRO A 30 -0.60 -11.54 3.98
CA PRO A 30 0.19 -11.62 5.20
C PRO A 30 1.69 -11.78 4.85
N LEU A 31 2.29 -10.69 4.40
CA LEU A 31 3.69 -10.61 4.01
C LEU A 31 4.57 -10.28 5.22
N SER A 32 5.85 -10.66 5.13
CA SER A 32 6.84 -10.15 6.08
C SER A 32 6.89 -8.62 6.05
N SER A 33 7.25 -7.98 7.17
CA SER A 33 7.25 -6.50 7.27
C SER A 33 8.06 -5.82 6.17
N ARG A 34 9.17 -6.44 5.75
CA ARG A 34 10.03 -5.97 4.65
C ARG A 34 9.34 -6.05 3.29
N ALA A 35 8.64 -7.14 3.01
CA ALA A 35 7.90 -7.31 1.76
C ALA A 35 6.67 -6.38 1.70
N ALA A 36 5.98 -6.17 2.83
CA ALA A 36 4.91 -5.19 2.93
C ALA A 36 5.41 -3.74 2.77
N ALA A 37 6.57 -3.40 3.35
CA ALA A 37 7.21 -2.10 3.14
C ALA A 37 7.62 -1.90 1.67
N PHE A 38 8.17 -2.92 1.03
CA PHE A 38 8.53 -2.87 -0.39
C PHE A 38 7.30 -2.66 -1.29
N ALA A 39 6.22 -3.41 -1.05
CA ALA A 39 4.96 -3.25 -1.79
C ALA A 39 4.41 -1.81 -1.65
N ARG A 40 4.38 -1.26 -0.43
CA ARG A 40 3.95 0.13 -0.19
C ARG A 40 4.87 1.15 -0.87
N GLY A 41 6.17 0.93 -0.84
CA GLY A 41 7.15 1.76 -1.57
C GLY A 41 6.91 1.73 -3.09
N GLY A 42 6.61 0.57 -3.66
CA GLY A 42 6.24 0.42 -5.06
C GLY A 42 4.95 1.18 -5.41
N LEU A 43 3.94 1.10 -4.54
CA LEU A 43 2.67 1.82 -4.71
C LEU A 43 2.85 3.35 -4.68
N ALA A 44 3.62 3.85 -3.71
CA ALA A 44 3.96 5.26 -3.61
C ALA A 44 4.81 5.73 -4.81
N GLY A 45 5.76 4.90 -5.25
CA GLY A 45 6.56 5.13 -6.46
C GLY A 45 5.69 5.24 -7.71
N SER A 46 4.70 4.35 -7.87
CA SER A 46 3.72 4.42 -8.97
C SER A 46 2.91 5.72 -8.94
N PHE A 47 2.47 6.16 -7.75
CA PHE A 47 1.75 7.42 -7.60
C PHE A 47 2.60 8.62 -8.02
N VAL A 48 3.86 8.69 -7.56
CA VAL A 48 4.82 9.73 -7.97
C VAL A 48 5.08 9.67 -9.47
N GLY A 49 5.21 8.46 -10.03
CA GLY A 49 5.35 8.25 -11.47
C GLY A 49 4.20 8.87 -12.26
N VAL A 50 2.95 8.55 -11.91
CA VAL A 50 1.76 9.14 -12.55
C VAL A 50 1.76 10.67 -12.42
N ALA A 51 2.09 11.21 -11.24
CA ALA A 51 2.14 12.66 -11.03
C ALA A 51 3.20 13.34 -11.91
N CYS A 52 4.41 12.77 -11.99
CA CYS A 52 5.47 13.28 -12.87
C CYS A 52 5.05 13.19 -14.34
N PHE A 53 4.48 12.08 -14.79
CA PHE A 53 4.04 11.92 -16.19
C PHE A 53 2.92 12.88 -16.57
N ALA A 54 1.99 13.16 -15.65
CA ALA A 54 0.95 14.17 -15.83
C ALA A 54 1.55 15.58 -16.04
N LEU A 55 2.61 15.92 -15.28
CA LEU A 55 3.30 17.21 -15.41
C LEU A 55 4.07 17.35 -16.72
N PHE A 56 4.70 16.29 -17.20
CA PHE A 56 5.50 16.31 -18.43
C PHE A 56 4.66 16.16 -19.71
N ASN A 57 3.39 15.74 -19.61
CA ASN A 57 2.49 15.57 -20.76
C ASN A 57 1.14 16.27 -20.56
N PRO A 58 1.12 17.60 -20.39
CA PRO A 58 -0.11 18.33 -20.07
C PRO A 58 -1.14 18.31 -21.22
N GLN A 59 -0.71 18.03 -22.45
CA GLN A 59 -1.55 18.05 -23.65
C GLN A 59 -2.20 16.69 -23.98
N THR A 60 -1.77 15.59 -23.35
CA THR A 60 -2.40 14.26 -23.51
C THR A 60 -3.26 13.97 -22.30
N GLU A 61 -4.57 14.06 -22.46
CA GLU A 61 -5.58 13.54 -21.53
C GLU A 61 -5.33 13.80 -20.04
N THR A 62 -5.18 15.08 -19.65
CA THR A 62 -5.00 15.52 -18.25
C THR A 62 -6.00 14.86 -17.29
N LEU A 63 -7.25 14.68 -17.73
CA LEU A 63 -8.29 14.01 -16.95
C LEU A 63 -8.00 12.51 -16.71
N GLY A 64 -7.42 11.82 -17.69
CA GLY A 64 -6.99 10.43 -17.55
C GLY A 64 -5.89 10.27 -16.51
N TRP A 65 -4.89 11.17 -16.54
CA TRP A 65 -3.82 11.19 -15.53
C TRP A 65 -4.30 11.56 -14.13
N VAL A 66 -5.24 12.51 -14.02
CA VAL A 66 -5.87 12.86 -12.74
C VAL A 66 -6.67 11.68 -12.18
N GLY A 67 -7.45 10.98 -13.03
CA GLY A 67 -8.17 9.77 -12.64
C GLY A 67 -7.23 8.64 -12.17
N SER A 68 -6.10 8.48 -12.86
CA SER A 68 -5.03 7.57 -12.47
C SER A 68 -4.41 7.91 -11.12
N ALA A 69 -4.09 9.18 -10.89
CA ALA A 69 -3.54 9.65 -9.62
C ALA A 69 -4.54 9.43 -8.48
N ALA A 70 -5.83 9.73 -8.70
CA ALA A 70 -6.88 9.49 -7.73
C ALA A 70 -7.00 8.00 -7.38
N THR A 71 -6.96 7.13 -8.38
CA THR A 71 -7.06 5.67 -8.19
C THR A 71 -5.89 5.12 -7.36
N LEU A 72 -4.65 5.47 -7.74
CA LEU A 72 -3.45 5.06 -6.99
C LEU A 72 -3.40 5.67 -5.59
N GLY A 73 -3.87 6.91 -5.43
CA GLY A 73 -3.99 7.57 -4.13
C GLY A 73 -4.93 6.82 -3.20
N VAL A 74 -6.13 6.44 -3.67
CA VAL A 74 -7.09 5.63 -2.90
C VAL A 74 -6.50 4.26 -2.54
N MET A 75 -5.81 3.59 -3.47
CA MET A 75 -5.13 2.32 -3.17
C MET A 75 -4.05 2.49 -2.09
N THR A 76 -3.32 3.60 -2.11
CA THR A 76 -2.28 3.90 -1.12
C THR A 76 -2.87 4.13 0.25
N ILE A 77 -3.93 4.93 0.33
CA ILE A 77 -4.65 5.18 1.58
C ILE A 77 -5.20 3.87 2.16
N ALA A 78 -5.85 3.04 1.32
CA ALA A 78 -6.38 1.75 1.74
C ALA A 78 -5.28 0.81 2.28
N ALA A 79 -4.14 0.72 1.59
CA ALA A 79 -3.01 -0.11 2.01
C ALA A 79 -2.44 0.34 3.37
N VAL A 80 -2.26 1.64 3.58
CA VAL A 80 -1.78 2.18 4.86
C VAL A 80 -2.80 1.92 5.97
N TRP A 81 -4.08 2.15 5.68
CA TRP A 81 -5.17 2.02 6.64
C TRP A 81 -5.38 0.58 7.13
N ASP A 82 -5.34 -0.40 6.22
CA ASP A 82 -5.45 -1.82 6.59
C ASP A 82 -4.27 -2.28 7.43
N THR A 83 -3.06 -1.78 7.16
CA THR A 83 -1.87 -2.12 7.96
C THR A 83 -2.01 -1.57 9.39
N ALA A 84 -2.43 -0.31 9.54
CA ALA A 84 -2.60 0.32 10.85
C ALA A 84 -3.63 -0.44 11.72
N ARG A 85 -4.67 -1.01 11.10
CA ARG A 85 -5.64 -1.86 11.80
C ARG A 85 -5.07 -3.23 12.18
N GLY A 86 -4.27 -3.83 11.31
CA GLY A 86 -3.59 -5.09 11.60
C GLY A 86 -2.64 -4.97 12.78
N ASP A 87 -1.77 -3.96 12.75
CA ASP A 87 -0.77 -3.70 13.80
C ASP A 87 -1.43 -3.42 15.15
N ALA A 88 -2.49 -2.59 15.18
CA ALA A 88 -3.24 -2.30 16.40
C ALA A 88 -3.94 -3.53 16.99
N ALA A 89 -4.51 -4.40 16.13
CA ALA A 89 -5.15 -5.63 16.58
C ALA A 89 -4.15 -6.64 17.16
N GLU A 90 -2.94 -6.73 16.60
CA GLU A 90 -1.89 -7.61 17.11
C GLU A 90 -1.30 -7.11 18.45
N GLU A 91 -1.17 -5.79 18.62
CA GLU A 91 -0.77 -5.17 19.88
C GLU A 91 -1.79 -5.45 20.99
N ASP A 92 -3.09 -5.25 20.73
CA ASP A 92 -4.16 -5.52 21.69
C ASP A 92 -4.21 -6.99 22.13
N LEU A 93 -4.00 -7.94 21.20
CA LEU A 93 -3.94 -9.37 21.50
C LEU A 93 -2.72 -9.71 22.38
N THR A 94 -1.58 -9.07 22.12
CA THR A 94 -0.35 -9.28 22.88
C THR A 94 -0.48 -8.75 24.31
N LEU A 95 -1.02 -7.54 24.46
CA LEU A 95 -1.32 -6.95 25.78
C LEU A 95 -2.32 -7.80 26.56
N SER A 96 -3.39 -8.25 25.91
CA SER A 96 -4.40 -9.12 26.53
C SER A 96 -3.80 -10.42 27.06
N ARG A 97 -2.89 -11.04 26.30
CA ARG A 97 -2.18 -12.26 26.73
C ARG A 97 -1.25 -12.01 27.92
N LEU A 98 -0.52 -10.89 27.90
CA LEU A 98 0.38 -10.53 29.01
C LEU A 98 -0.38 -10.28 30.31
N ILE A 99 -1.52 -9.58 30.24
CA ILE A 99 -2.41 -9.35 31.38
C ILE A 99 -2.91 -10.69 31.91
N ALA A 100 -3.41 -11.58 31.05
CA ALA A 100 -3.91 -12.89 31.47
C ALA A 100 -2.82 -13.74 32.17
N VAL A 101 -1.59 -13.74 31.65
CA VAL A 101 -0.46 -14.44 32.27
C VAL A 101 -0.10 -13.82 33.61
N HIS A 102 -0.14 -12.49 33.72
CA HIS A 102 0.13 -11.79 34.98
C HIS A 102 -0.90 -12.16 36.05
N GLU A 103 -2.18 -12.11 35.73
CA GLU A 103 -3.29 -12.50 36.63
C GLU A 103 -3.17 -13.95 37.11
N LEU A 104 -2.85 -14.89 36.20
CA LEU A 104 -2.57 -16.29 36.56
C LEU A 104 -1.37 -16.41 37.51
N SER A 105 -0.33 -15.59 37.30
CA SER A 105 0.85 -15.56 38.15
C SER A 105 0.57 -15.01 39.55
N LEU A 106 -0.40 -14.10 39.68
CA LEU A 106 -0.84 -13.56 40.97
C LEU A 106 -1.71 -14.57 41.73
N ALA A 107 -2.68 -15.17 41.03
CA ALA A 107 -3.56 -16.20 41.62
C ALA A 107 -2.76 -17.41 42.13
N SER A 108 -1.74 -17.86 41.38
CA SER A 108 -0.88 -18.97 41.80
C SER A 108 0.01 -18.66 43.00
N ARG A 109 0.35 -17.38 43.24
CA ARG A 109 1.09 -16.94 44.44
C ARG A 109 0.19 -16.83 45.66
N GLN A 110 -1.07 -16.42 45.49
CA GLN A 110 -2.02 -16.31 46.60
C GLN A 110 -2.54 -17.67 47.11
N ALA A 111 -2.44 -18.71 46.27
CA ALA A 111 -2.83 -20.08 46.63
C ALA A 111 -1.74 -20.86 47.40
N ARG A 112 -0.57 -20.26 47.65
CA ARG A 112 0.52 -20.82 48.47
C ARG A 112 0.60 -20.10 49.80
#